data_AF-A0AAP5N3E2-F1
#
_entry.id   AF-A0AAP5N3E2-F1
#
_cell.length_a   1.000
_cell.length_b   1.000
_cell.length_c   1.000
_cell.angle_alpha   90.00
_cell.angle_beta   90.00
_cell.angle_gamma   90.00
#
_symmetry.space_group_name_H-M   'P 1'
#
loop_
_entity.id
_entity.type
_entity.pdbx_description
1 polymer ?
#
loop_
_entity_poly.entity_id
_entity_poly.type
_entity_poly.pdbx_seq_one_letter_code
_entity_poly.pdbx_strand_id
1 'polypeptide(L)'
;MTTAYKADQSRGKSALQIAEILNNCELLLRLEIEDLGSKIVLHIITDSATVQYVEVTRDGMLSFLRKLREYVIRKGDIDELLEEVQYLEE
;
A
#
# COMPACT_ATOMS: atom_id res chain seq x y z
N MET A 1 12.75 -11.75 11.42
CA MET A 1 11.76 -11.28 10.43
C MET A 1 10.41 -11.28 11.13
N THR A 2 9.89 -10.10 11.45
CA THR A 2 8.66 -9.95 12.25
C THR A 2 7.55 -9.50 11.30
N THR A 3 6.64 -10.39 10.95
CA THR A 3 5.49 -10.10 10.09
C THR A 3 4.42 -9.41 10.94
N ALA A 4 4.35 -8.08 10.88
CA ALA A 4 3.32 -7.32 11.58
C ALA A 4 2.08 -7.19 10.69
N TYR A 5 1.13 -8.12 10.84
CA TYR A 5 -0.21 -7.98 10.25
C TYR A 5 -0.99 -6.91 11.02
N LYS A 6 -1.25 -5.76 10.41
CA LYS A 6 -2.17 -4.74 10.94
C LYS A 6 -3.44 -4.71 10.08
N ALA A 7 -4.36 -5.64 10.37
CA ALA A 7 -5.67 -5.70 9.73
C ALA A 7 -6.76 -4.88 10.46
N ASP A 8 -6.44 -4.20 11.59
CA ASP A 8 -7.46 -3.62 12.48
C ASP A 8 -7.19 -2.15 12.87
N GLN A 9 -6.79 -1.34 11.90
CA GLN A 9 -6.73 0.11 12.07
C GLN A 9 -7.51 0.78 10.95
N SER A 10 -8.22 1.87 11.27
CA SER A 10 -8.93 2.67 10.27
C SER A 10 -7.99 3.00 9.10
N ARG A 11 -8.50 2.97 7.86
CA ARG A 11 -7.75 3.19 6.61
C ARG A 11 -6.71 4.32 6.71
N GLY A 12 -7.05 5.43 7.38
CA GLY A 12 -6.14 6.55 7.61
C GLY A 12 -4.94 6.26 8.54
N LYS A 13 -5.12 5.47 9.60
CA LYS A 13 -4.01 5.05 10.48
C LYS A 13 -3.05 4.09 9.77
N SER A 14 -3.59 3.17 8.98
CA SER A 14 -2.78 2.27 8.15
C SER A 14 -1.97 3.04 7.10
N ALA A 15 -2.60 4.02 6.45
CA ALA A 15 -1.93 4.89 5.48
C ALA A 15 -0.79 5.69 6.12
N LEU A 16 -1.00 6.25 7.31
CA LEU A 16 0.05 6.97 8.05
C LEU A 16 1.25 6.06 8.38
N GLN A 17 1.00 4.85 8.88
CA GLN A 17 2.08 3.93 9.27
C GLN A 17 2.86 3.41 8.06
N ILE A 18 2.16 3.11 6.98
CA ILE A 18 2.81 2.70 5.73
C ILE A 18 3.62 3.87 5.16
N ALA A 19 3.11 5.10 5.23
CA ALA A 19 3.87 6.28 4.83
C ALA A 19 5.12 6.49 5.70
N GLU A 20 5.03 6.29 7.02
CA GLU A 20 6.20 6.34 7.91
C GLU A 20 7.27 5.33 7.48
N ILE A 21 6.90 4.12 7.11
CA ILE A 21 7.84 3.10 6.61
C ILE A 21 8.47 3.53 5.29
N LEU A 22 7.66 3.95 4.32
CA LEU A 22 8.13 4.35 2.99
C LEU A 22 8.98 5.63 3.01
N ASN A 23 8.70 6.55 3.93
CA ASN A 23 9.43 7.80 4.05
C ASN A 23 10.79 7.63 4.75
N ASN A 24 10.95 6.59 5.57
CA ASN A 24 12.15 6.36 6.37
C ASN A 24 12.95 5.12 5.93
N CYS A 25 12.52 4.38 4.92
CA CYS A 25 13.31 3.28 4.37
C CYS A 25 14.51 3.80 3.57
N GLU A 26 15.63 3.11 3.68
CA GLU A 26 16.79 3.39 2.83
C GLU A 26 16.61 2.77 1.44
N LEU A 27 15.96 1.59 1.39
CA LEU A 27 15.79 0.79 0.18
C LEU A 27 14.37 0.24 0.09
N LEU A 28 13.70 0.55 -1.03
CA LEU A 28 12.46 -0.07 -1.43
C LEU A 28 12.77 -1.33 -2.24
N LEU A 29 12.39 -2.50 -1.71
CA LEU A 29 12.65 -3.80 -2.34
C LEU A 29 11.46 -4.28 -3.17
N ARG A 30 10.24 -3.96 -2.73
CA ARG A 30 9.00 -4.33 -3.42
C ARG A 30 7.91 -3.32 -3.08
N LEU A 31 7.20 -2.85 -4.10
CA LEU A 31 6.00 -2.05 -3.96
C LEU A 31 5.10 -2.40 -5.14
N GLU A 32 4.09 -3.22 -4.89
CA GLU A 32 3.22 -3.70 -5.96
C GLU A 32 1.83 -4.06 -5.49
N ILE A 33 0.91 -4.06 -6.43
CA ILE A 33 -0.47 -4.50 -6.24
C ILE A 33 -0.64 -5.91 -6.81
N GLU A 34 -1.29 -6.77 -6.03
CA GLU A 34 -1.69 -8.12 -6.46
C GLU A 34 -3.21 -8.26 -6.31
N ASP A 35 -3.89 -8.56 -7.42
CA ASP A 35 -5.31 -8.93 -7.41
C ASP A 35 -5.47 -10.45 -7.26
N LEU A 36 -6.14 -10.87 -6.20
CA LEU A 36 -6.41 -12.27 -5.88
C LEU A 36 -7.86 -12.67 -6.20
N GLY A 37 -8.60 -11.85 -6.96
CA GLY A 37 -9.99 -12.02 -7.38
C GLY A 37 -11.02 -11.79 -6.26
N SER A 38 -10.69 -12.15 -5.03
CA SER A 38 -11.52 -11.92 -3.83
C SER A 38 -11.11 -10.69 -3.03
N LYS A 39 -9.91 -10.19 -3.28
CA LYS A 39 -9.28 -9.09 -2.56
C LYS A 39 -8.07 -8.59 -3.34
N ILE A 40 -7.69 -7.35 -3.08
CA ILE A 40 -6.52 -6.69 -3.64
C ILE A 40 -5.53 -6.48 -2.51
N VAL A 41 -4.28 -6.86 -2.74
CA VAL A 41 -3.19 -6.79 -1.76
C VAL A 41 -2.14 -5.81 -2.25
N LEU A 42 -1.80 -4.84 -1.42
CA LEU A 42 -0.61 -4.02 -1.59
C LEU A 42 0.53 -4.66 -0.79
N HIS A 43 1.58 -5.07 -1.50
CA HIS A 43 2.81 -5.58 -0.90
C HIS A 43 3.84 -4.48 -0.81
N ILE A 44 4.35 -4.24 0.40
CA ILE A 44 5.43 -3.30 0.67
C ILE A 44 6.56 -4.05 1.35
N ILE A 45 7.71 -4.15 0.70
CA ILE A 45 8.93 -4.71 1.26
C ILE A 45 10.01 -3.66 1.17
N THR A 46 10.58 -3.32 2.33
CA THR A 46 11.73 -2.42 2.46
C THR A 46 12.87 -3.15 3.16
N ASP A 47 14.01 -2.48 3.30
CA ASP A 47 15.11 -2.91 4.16
C ASP A 47 14.70 -3.05 5.64
N SER A 48 13.70 -2.30 6.08
CA SER A 48 13.30 -2.19 7.48
C SER A 48 12.02 -2.96 7.84
N ALA A 49 11.14 -3.23 6.87
CA ALA A 49 9.84 -3.83 7.14
C ALA A 49 9.28 -4.63 5.96
N THR A 50 8.36 -5.54 6.28
CA THR A 50 7.49 -6.22 5.31
C THR A 50 6.05 -6.03 5.76
N VAL A 51 5.26 -5.35 4.94
CA VAL A 51 3.88 -4.97 5.24
C VAL A 51 2.97 -5.37 4.09
N GLN A 52 1.79 -5.85 4.44
CA GLN A 52 0.71 -6.08 3.50
C GLN A 52 -0.52 -5.27 3.93
N TYR A 53 -1.13 -4.60 2.97
CA TYR A 53 -2.42 -3.95 3.13
C TYR A 53 -3.44 -4.59 2.19
N VAL A 54 -4.66 -4.81 2.66
CA VAL A 54 -5.67 -5.58 1.93
C VAL A 54 -6.97 -4.80 1.87
N GLU A 55 -7.57 -4.76 0.69
CA GLU A 55 -8.93 -4.25 0.47
C GLU A 55 -9.74 -5.29 -0.31
N VAL A 56 -11.04 -5.35 -0.03
CA VAL A 56 -11.96 -6.27 -0.72
C VAL A 56 -12.48 -5.72 -2.05
N THR A 57 -12.31 -4.42 -2.29
CA THR A 57 -12.76 -3.76 -3.51
C THR A 57 -11.68 -2.88 -4.10
N ARG A 58 -11.70 -2.72 -5.43
CA ARG A 58 -10.88 -1.76 -6.16
C ARG A 58 -11.02 -0.35 -5.61
N ASP A 59 -12.25 0.10 -5.36
CA ASP A 59 -12.51 1.43 -4.80
C ASP A 59 -11.94 1.60 -3.39
N GLY A 60 -11.93 0.53 -2.59
CA GLY A 60 -11.27 0.51 -1.30
C GLY A 60 -9.77 0.74 -1.42
N MET A 61 -9.12 0.02 -2.34
CA MET A 61 -7.69 0.18 -2.62
C MET A 61 -7.35 1.56 -3.19
N LEU A 62 -8.13 2.07 -4.15
CA LEU A 62 -7.97 3.43 -4.68
C LEU A 62 -8.12 4.49 -3.58
N SER A 63 -9.13 4.34 -2.71
CA SER A 63 -9.32 5.23 -1.57
C SER A 63 -8.12 5.20 -0.62
N PHE A 64 -7.57 4.01 -0.37
CA PHE A 64 -6.39 3.85 0.46
C PHE A 64 -5.15 4.49 -0.17
N LEU A 65 -4.85 4.20 -1.44
CA LEU A 65 -3.68 4.73 -2.14
C LEU A 65 -3.74 6.26 -2.26
N ARG A 66 -4.91 6.84 -2.55
CA ARG A 66 -5.10 8.30 -2.52
C ARG A 66 -4.79 8.88 -1.15
N LYS A 67 -5.16 8.19 -0.07
CA LYS A 67 -4.85 8.62 1.29
C LYS A 67 -3.37 8.47 1.62
N LEU A 68 -2.74 7.37 1.22
CA LEU A 68 -1.31 7.13 1.38
C LEU A 68 -0.49 8.21 0.65
N ARG A 69 -0.91 8.59 -0.55
CA ARG A 69 -0.33 9.65 -1.37
C ARG A 69 -0.24 11.00 -0.64
N GLU A 70 -1.17 11.29 0.26
CA GLU A 70 -1.13 12.53 1.06
C GLU A 70 0.05 12.56 2.05
N TYR A 71 0.54 11.39 2.46
CA TYR A 71 1.52 11.24 3.54
C TYR A 71 2.93 10.86 3.05
N VAL A 72 3.07 10.26 1.87
CA VAL A 72 4.39 9.90 1.32
C VAL A 72 5.12 11.10 0.72
N ILE A 73 6.44 11.13 0.88
CA ILE A 73 7.33 12.13 0.29
C ILE A 73 7.49 11.86 -1.21
N ARG A 74 7.73 10.60 -1.58
CA ARG A 74 7.87 10.15 -2.98
C ARG A 74 6.52 9.69 -3.50
N LYS A 75 5.85 10.56 -4.25
CA LYS A 75 4.49 10.31 -4.76
C LYS A 75 4.46 9.53 -6.07
N GLY A 76 5.56 9.53 -6.83
CA GLY A 76 5.64 8.88 -8.14
C GLY A 76 5.24 7.41 -8.08
N ASP A 77 5.86 6.65 -7.17
CA ASP A 77 5.56 5.22 -7.02
C ASP A 77 4.08 4.97 -6.63
N ILE A 78 3.47 5.85 -5.84
CA ILE A 78 2.05 5.73 -5.48
C ILE A 78 1.13 6.13 -6.64
N ASP A 79 1.54 7.09 -7.46
CA ASP A 79 0.82 7.51 -8.66
C ASP A 79 0.80 6.37 -9.70
N GLU A 80 1.90 5.64 -9.87
CA GLU A 80 1.95 4.44 -10.71
C GLU A 80 0.99 3.35 -10.20
N LEU A 81 0.99 3.05 -8.89
CA LEU A 81 0.04 2.09 -8.33
C LEU A 81 -1.43 2.53 -8.46
N LEU A 82 -1.70 3.84 -8.41
CA LEU A 82 -3.06 4.36 -8.61
C LEU A 82 -3.54 4.10 -10.03
N GLU A 83 -2.68 4.27 -11.02
CA GLU A 83 -2.97 3.93 -12.41
C GLU A 83 -3.18 2.43 -12.56
N GLU A 84 -2.28 1.59 -12.03
CA GLU A 84 -2.43 0.13 -12.07
C GLU A 84 -3.78 -0.34 -11.53
N VAL A 85 -4.15 0.11 -10.32
CA VAL A 85 -5.43 -0.26 -9.70
C VAL A 85 -6.62 0.23 -10.51
N GLN A 86 -6.50 1.40 -11.16
CA GLN A 86 -7.59 1.94 -11.99
C GLN A 86 -7.84 1.09 -13.25
N TYR A 87 -6.81 0.42 -13.76
CA TYR A 87 -6.89 -0.45 -14.94
C TYR A 87 -6.97 -1.95 -14.62
N LEU A 88 -7.10 -2.34 -13.35
CA LEU A 88 -7.46 -3.72 -13.00
C LEU A 88 -8.84 -4.04 -13.62
N GLU A 89 -8.84 -4.91 -14.64
CA GLU A 89 -10.04 -5.43 -15.28
C GLU A 89 -10.85 -6.27 -14.27
N GLU A 90 -12.18 -6.14 -14.30
CA GLU A 90 -13.11 -6.93 -13.46
C GLU A 90 -13.21 -8.40 -13.87
#